data_AF-A0A952WA23-F1
#
_entry.id   AF-A0A952WA23-F1
#
_cell.length_a   1.000
_cell.length_b   1.000
_cell.length_c   1.000
_cell.angle_alpha   90.00
_cell.angle_beta   90.00
_cell.angle_gamma   90.00
#
_symmetry.space_group_name_H-M   'P 1'
#
loop_
_entity.id
_entity.type
_entity.pdbx_description
1 polymer ?
#
loop_
_entity_poly.entity_id
_entity_poly.type
_entity_poly.pdbx_seq_one_letter_code
_entity_poly.pdbx_strand_id
1 'polypeptide(L)'
;MSTDGTPHPSWPSLKRCYAVGMALVGAVSLAVSAAITAYLGGDGQTIVIGASALSVGILISLAPIIINVPTHSFGIAVVAASGARMLVAMAVVVIATAVLDLPRRPLGLGVGAGLLMSLIAETLLALAVLSRVNRKTELA
;
A
#
# COMPACT_ATOMS: atom_id res chain seq x y z
N MET A 1 -5.02 17.43 -36.55
CA MET A 1 -3.77 16.69 -36.82
C MET A 1 -2.75 17.18 -35.79
N SER A 2 -2.79 16.64 -34.58
CA SER A 2 -1.88 17.03 -33.49
C SER A 2 -0.56 16.27 -33.63
N THR A 3 0.53 17.02 -33.69
CA THR A 3 1.92 16.57 -33.91
C THR A 3 2.70 16.38 -32.61
N ASP A 4 2.03 16.17 -31.47
CA ASP A 4 2.74 15.86 -30.23
C ASP A 4 3.10 14.38 -30.19
N GLY A 5 4.25 14.06 -30.77
CA GLY A 5 4.89 12.73 -30.75
C GLY A 5 5.33 12.26 -29.36
N THR A 6 4.64 12.66 -28.29
CA THR A 6 4.88 12.12 -26.96
C THR A 6 4.09 10.80 -26.83
N PRO A 7 4.76 9.65 -26.67
CA PRO A 7 4.07 8.38 -26.52
C PRO A 7 3.20 8.41 -25.25
N HIS A 8 1.89 8.56 -25.42
CA HIS A 8 0.95 8.54 -24.31
C HIS A 8 0.99 7.16 -23.63
N PRO A 9 1.16 7.08 -22.30
CA PRO A 9 1.36 5.81 -21.63
C PRO A 9 0.12 4.92 -21.78
N SER A 10 0.30 3.71 -22.31
CA SER A 10 -0.78 2.72 -22.43
C SER A 10 -1.31 2.30 -21.05
N TRP A 11 -2.57 1.89 -20.94
CA TRP A 11 -3.15 1.41 -19.66
C TRP A 11 -2.30 0.29 -19.01
N PRO A 12 -1.77 -0.69 -19.77
CA PRO A 12 -0.80 -1.66 -19.23
C PRO A 12 0.46 -1.02 -18.64
N SER A 13 1.00 0.04 -19.26
CA SER A 13 2.16 0.77 -18.74
C SER A 13 1.84 1.47 -17.41
N LEU A 14 0.65 2.05 -17.28
CA LEU A 14 0.19 2.67 -16.03
C LEU A 14 0.02 1.64 -14.91
N LYS A 15 -0.53 0.45 -15.21
CA LYS A 15 -0.61 -0.65 -14.23
C LYS A 15 0.77 -1.09 -13.74
N ARG A 16 1.76 -1.19 -14.65
CA ARG A 16 3.15 -1.52 -14.28
C ARG A 16 3.77 -0.44 -13.40
N CYS A 17 3.60 0.84 -13.74
CA CYS A 17 4.06 1.95 -12.89
C CYS A 17 3.40 1.91 -11.51
N TYR A 18 2.10 1.64 -11.44
CA TYR A 18 1.39 1.48 -10.18
C TYR A 18 1.93 0.29 -9.37
N ALA A 19 2.15 -0.86 -9.99
CA ALA A 19 2.71 -2.04 -9.32
C ALA A 19 4.12 -1.79 -8.76
N VAL A 20 5.02 -1.18 -9.54
CA VAL A 20 6.36 -0.82 -9.07
C VAL A 20 6.29 0.23 -7.96
N GLY A 21 5.41 1.24 -8.11
CA GLY A 21 5.17 2.24 -7.06
C GLY A 21 4.71 1.59 -5.76
N MET A 22 3.75 0.67 -5.82
CA MET A 22 3.25 -0.05 -4.64
C MET A 22 4.30 -0.95 -3.99
N ALA A 23 5.18 -1.58 -4.78
CA ALA A 23 6.30 -2.35 -4.23
C ALA A 23 7.29 -1.45 -3.46
N LEU A 24 7.63 -0.28 -4.02
CA LEU A 24 8.48 0.70 -3.34
C LEU A 24 7.83 1.24 -2.06
N VAL A 25 6.55 1.60 -2.14
CA VAL A 25 5.78 2.04 -0.97
C VAL A 25 5.75 0.96 0.10
N GLY A 26 5.53 -0.30 -0.27
CA GLY A 26 5.58 -1.43 0.64
C GLY A 26 6.93 -1.58 1.34
N ALA A 27 8.04 -1.50 0.59
CA ALA A 27 9.38 -1.59 1.16
C ALA A 27 9.67 -0.44 2.14
N VAL A 28 9.30 0.79 1.79
CA VAL A 28 9.46 1.96 2.66
C VAL A 28 8.61 1.83 3.92
N SER A 29 7.35 1.42 3.79
CA SER A 29 6.44 1.18 4.92
C SER A 29 6.98 0.13 5.88
N LEU A 30 7.56 -0.96 5.36
CA LEU A 30 8.20 -1.99 6.18
C LEU A 30 9.41 -1.44 6.93
N ALA A 31 10.28 -0.68 6.25
CA ALA A 31 11.45 -0.06 6.87
C ALA A 31 11.05 0.92 7.98
N VAL A 32 10.06 1.79 7.73
CA VAL A 32 9.53 2.73 8.73
C VAL A 32 8.93 1.97 9.91
N SER A 33 8.14 0.93 9.65
CA SER A 33 7.53 0.13 10.70
C SER A 33 8.57 -0.54 11.59
N ALA A 34 9.57 -1.18 10.98
CA ALA A 34 10.67 -1.83 11.70
C ALA A 34 11.48 -0.81 12.51
N ALA A 35 11.79 0.36 11.93
CA ALA A 35 12.52 1.42 12.62
C ALA A 35 11.76 1.96 13.84
N ILE A 36 10.46 2.24 13.71
CA ILE A 36 9.63 2.70 14.84
C ILE A 36 9.47 1.62 15.90
N THR A 37 9.25 0.36 15.50
CA THR A 37 9.14 -0.77 16.42
C THR A 37 10.43 -0.94 17.22
N ALA A 38 11.59 -0.88 16.55
CA ALA A 38 12.91 -0.97 17.19
C ALA A 38 13.19 0.23 18.12
N TYR A 39 12.85 1.45 17.68
CA TYR A 39 13.04 2.66 18.47
C TYR A 39 12.23 2.65 19.77
N LEU A 40 11.08 2.00 19.77
CA LEU A 40 10.22 1.83 20.95
C LEU A 40 10.63 0.65 21.84
N GLY A 41 11.78 0.03 21.59
CA GLY A 41 12.29 -1.10 22.36
C GLY A 41 11.61 -2.42 22.03
N GLY A 42 11.07 -2.58 20.82
CA GLY A 42 10.48 -3.83 20.37
C GLY A 42 11.54 -4.91 20.11
N ASP A 43 11.32 -6.10 20.67
CA ASP A 43 12.17 -7.26 20.42
C ASP A 43 12.10 -7.74 18.97
N GLY A 44 13.09 -8.53 18.54
CA GLY A 44 13.16 -9.07 17.17
C GLY A 44 11.89 -9.81 16.74
N GLN A 45 11.24 -10.53 17.65
CA GLN A 45 9.96 -11.19 17.41
C GLN A 45 8.83 -10.19 17.12
N THR A 46 8.79 -9.06 17.83
CA THR A 46 7.81 -7.98 17.61
C THR A 46 8.00 -7.36 16.23
N ILE A 47 9.25 -7.14 15.83
CA ILE A 47 9.59 -6.59 14.50
C ILE A 47 9.16 -7.56 13.40
N VAL A 48 9.46 -8.85 13.54
CA VAL A 48 9.11 -9.87 12.54
C VAL A 48 7.59 -10.00 12.38
N ILE A 49 6.84 -9.96 13.49
CA ILE A 49 5.37 -10.04 13.45
C ILE A 49 4.75 -8.77 12.86
N GLY A 50 5.29 -7.59 13.20
CA GLY A 50 4.85 -6.34 12.58
C GLY A 50 5.14 -6.31 11.07
N ALA A 51 6.32 -6.78 10.67
CA ALA A 51 6.71 -6.87 9.26
C ALA A 51 5.87 -7.88 8.48
N SER A 52 5.55 -9.04 9.08
CA SER A 52 4.71 -10.04 8.42
C SER A 52 3.28 -9.54 8.22
N ALA A 53 2.71 -8.85 9.22
CA ALA A 53 1.40 -8.20 9.13
C ALA A 53 1.32 -7.22 7.95
N LEU A 54 2.33 -6.35 7.83
CA LEU A 54 2.43 -5.38 6.74
C LEU A 54 2.68 -6.04 5.39
N SER A 55 3.49 -7.10 5.36
CA SER A 55 3.77 -7.85 4.12
C SER A 55 2.51 -8.47 3.54
N VAL A 56 1.68 -9.11 4.36
CA VAL A 56 0.36 -9.61 3.94
C VAL A 56 -0.51 -8.46 3.44
N GLY A 57 -0.49 -7.34 4.16
CA GLY A 57 -1.17 -6.11 3.75
C GLY A 57 -0.78 -5.59 2.36
N ILE A 58 0.51 -5.59 2.03
CA ILE A 58 1.04 -5.15 0.74
C ILE A 58 0.54 -6.06 -0.39
N LEU A 59 0.43 -7.37 -0.14
CA LEU A 59 -0.14 -8.31 -1.12
C LEU A 59 -1.61 -8.00 -1.42
N ILE A 60 -2.39 -7.60 -0.41
CA ILE A 60 -3.79 -7.19 -0.60
C ILE A 60 -3.86 -5.93 -1.46
N SER A 61 -2.96 -4.96 -1.25
CA SER A 61 -2.87 -3.75 -2.07
C SER A 61 -2.52 -4.01 -3.56
N LEU A 62 -2.00 -5.19 -3.90
CA LEU A 62 -1.77 -5.61 -5.29
C LEU A 62 -3.01 -6.21 -5.96
N ALA A 63 -4.09 -6.49 -5.21
CA ALA A 63 -5.32 -7.10 -5.74
C ALA A 63 -5.94 -6.35 -6.95
N PRO A 64 -6.01 -5.00 -6.99
CA PRO A 64 -6.58 -4.28 -8.14
C PRO A 64 -5.82 -4.51 -9.45
N ILE A 65 -4.53 -4.84 -9.37
CA ILE A 65 -3.70 -5.17 -10.53
C ILE A 65 -4.02 -6.59 -11.02
N ILE A 66 -4.09 -7.55 -10.09
CA ILE A 66 -4.29 -8.98 -10.38
C ILE A 66 -5.68 -9.23 -10.98
N ILE A 67 -6.72 -8.59 -10.44
CA ILE A 67 -8.12 -8.81 -10.85
C ILE A 67 -8.45 -8.09 -12.17
N ASN A 68 -7.47 -7.44 -12.81
CA ASN A 68 -7.60 -6.70 -14.06
C ASN A 68 -8.81 -5.74 -14.08
N VAL A 69 -8.95 -4.97 -13.00
CA VAL A 69 -10.10 -4.07 -12.79
C VAL A 69 -10.17 -3.02 -13.92
N PRO A 70 -11.38 -2.72 -14.44
CA PRO A 70 -11.57 -1.66 -15.43
C PRO A 70 -11.24 -0.27 -14.85
N THR A 71 -10.87 0.66 -15.73
CA THR A 71 -10.39 2.02 -15.36
C THR A 71 -11.38 2.79 -14.48
N HIS A 72 -12.68 2.66 -14.73
CA HIS A 72 -13.73 3.38 -13.99
C HIS A 72 -13.88 2.90 -12.54
N SER A 73 -13.56 1.64 -12.23
CA SER A 73 -13.67 1.06 -10.88
C SER A 73 -12.33 1.02 -10.14
N PHE A 74 -11.23 1.46 -10.76
CA PHE A 74 -9.90 1.33 -10.20
C PHE A 74 -9.76 2.02 -8.84
N GLY A 75 -10.30 3.23 -8.69
CA GLY A 75 -10.29 3.95 -7.42
C GLY A 75 -11.02 3.21 -6.30
N ILE A 76 -12.19 2.64 -6.59
CA ILE A 76 -12.98 1.86 -5.62
C ILE A 76 -12.21 0.60 -5.20
N ALA A 77 -11.58 -0.09 -6.14
CA ALA A 77 -10.78 -1.28 -5.86
C ALA A 77 -9.57 -0.96 -4.97
N VAL A 78 -8.88 0.17 -5.18
CA VAL A 78 -7.78 0.62 -4.33
C VAL A 78 -8.27 0.94 -2.91
N VAL A 79 -9.39 1.64 -2.77
CA VAL A 79 -9.97 1.95 -1.45
C VAL A 79 -10.37 0.67 -0.71
N ALA A 80 -11.02 -0.27 -1.39
CA ALA A 80 -11.41 -1.55 -0.81
C ALA A 80 -10.19 -2.38 -0.38
N ALA A 81 -9.15 -2.45 -1.21
CA ALA A 81 -7.90 -3.14 -0.89
C ALA A 81 -7.18 -2.51 0.32
N SER A 82 -7.14 -1.18 0.39
CA SER A 82 -6.54 -0.46 1.52
C SER A 82 -7.30 -0.70 2.83
N GLY A 83 -8.64 -0.70 2.79
CA GLY A 83 -9.48 -1.06 3.93
C GLY A 83 -9.27 -2.49 4.40
N ALA A 84 -9.25 -3.45 3.48
CA ALA A 84 -8.97 -4.85 3.79
C ALA A 84 -7.58 -5.04 4.42
N ARG A 85 -6.56 -4.36 3.90
CA ARG A 85 -5.21 -4.34 4.48
C ARG A 85 -5.21 -3.82 5.91
N MET A 86 -5.88 -2.70 6.19
CA MET A 86 -5.93 -2.13 7.54
C MET A 86 -6.58 -3.11 8.53
N LEU A 87 -7.68 -3.77 8.13
CA LEU A 87 -8.34 -4.76 8.96
C LEU A 87 -7.45 -5.95 9.25
N VAL A 88 -6.75 -6.48 8.25
CA VAL A 88 -5.82 -7.61 8.43
C VAL A 88 -4.67 -7.22 9.34
N ALA A 89 -4.05 -6.06 9.13
CA ALA A 89 -2.95 -5.61 9.97
C ALA A 89 -3.39 -5.37 11.42
N MET A 90 -4.57 -4.80 11.64
CA MET A 90 -5.15 -4.66 12.99
C MET A 90 -5.46 -6.01 13.63
N ALA A 91 -6.03 -6.96 12.88
CA ALA A 91 -6.28 -8.31 13.38
C ALA A 91 -4.97 -8.99 13.83
N VAL A 92 -3.90 -8.86 13.05
CA VAL A 92 -2.58 -9.41 13.43
C VAL A 92 -2.05 -8.73 14.69
N VAL A 93 -2.13 -7.40 14.81
CA VAL A 93 -1.70 -6.69 16.03
C VAL A 93 -2.50 -7.13 17.25
N VAL A 94 -3.82 -7.28 17.12
CA VAL A 94 -4.69 -7.75 18.22
C VAL A 94 -4.32 -9.18 18.62
N ILE A 95 -4.17 -10.09 17.66
CA ILE A 95 -3.78 -11.48 17.93
C ILE A 95 -2.40 -11.54 18.58
N ALA A 96 -1.42 -10.81 18.04
CA ALA A 96 -0.06 -10.77 18.56
C ALA A 96 0.00 -10.24 20.00
N THR A 97 -0.82 -9.24 20.33
CA THR A 97 -0.84 -8.64 21.67
C THR A 97 -1.72 -9.38 22.67
N ALA A 98 -2.70 -10.16 22.21
CA ALA A 98 -3.61 -10.93 23.06
C ALA A 98 -3.16 -12.38 23.27
N VAL A 99 -2.56 -13.00 22.26
CA VAL A 99 -2.19 -14.43 22.26
C VAL A 99 -0.70 -14.63 22.54
N LEU A 100 0.16 -13.78 21.97
CA LEU A 100 1.61 -13.89 22.10
C LEU A 100 2.20 -12.97 23.18
N ASP A 101 1.33 -12.26 23.92
CA ASP A 101 1.65 -11.32 25.00
C ASP A 101 2.72 -10.28 24.62
N LEU A 102 2.74 -9.89 23.34
CA LEU A 102 3.71 -8.95 22.82
C LEU A 102 3.39 -7.52 23.28
N PRO A 103 4.43 -6.69 23.47
CA PRO A 103 4.25 -5.32 23.94
C PRO A 103 3.43 -4.50 22.93
N ARG A 104 2.25 -4.04 23.38
CA ARG A 104 1.27 -3.31 22.56
C ARG A 104 1.81 -2.03 21.93
N ARG A 105 2.63 -1.28 22.68
CA ARG A 105 3.18 0.01 22.23
C ARG A 105 4.11 -0.11 21.02
N PRO A 106 5.22 -0.87 21.08
CA PRO A 106 6.15 -0.98 19.95
C PRO A 106 5.47 -1.62 18.72
N LEU A 107 4.68 -2.67 18.91
CA LEU A 107 4.00 -3.34 17.79
C LEU A 107 2.92 -2.46 17.15
N GLY A 108 2.01 -1.91 17.98
CA GLY A 108 0.87 -1.14 17.49
C GLY A 108 1.29 0.16 16.82
N LEU A 109 2.24 0.89 17.40
CA LEU A 109 2.75 2.14 16.82
C LEU A 109 3.63 1.89 15.59
N GLY A 110 4.45 0.83 15.61
CA GLY A 110 5.27 0.43 14.48
C GLY A 110 4.42 0.03 13.26
N VAL A 111 3.47 -0.87 13.44
CA VAL A 111 2.54 -1.28 12.36
C VAL A 111 1.68 -0.10 11.92
N GLY A 112 1.16 0.69 12.87
CA GLY A 112 0.35 1.88 12.57
C GLY A 112 1.09 2.92 11.72
N ALA A 113 2.35 3.23 12.06
CA ALA A 113 3.17 4.16 11.29
C ALA A 113 3.44 3.64 9.87
N GLY A 114 3.76 2.35 9.73
CA GLY A 114 3.96 1.70 8.43
C GLY A 114 2.71 1.76 7.56
N LEU A 115 1.54 1.45 8.13
CA LEU A 115 0.23 1.53 7.46
C LEU A 115 -0.08 2.95 7.02
N LEU A 116 0.08 3.94 7.90
CA LEU A 116 -0.22 5.34 7.60
C LEU A 116 0.64 5.85 6.43
N MET A 117 1.94 5.59 6.46
CA MET A 117 2.84 5.92 5.34
C MET A 117 2.42 5.22 4.06
N SER A 118 2.02 3.95 4.16
CA SER A 118 1.57 3.19 2.99
C SER A 118 0.32 3.79 2.38
N LEU A 119 -0.62 4.22 3.21
CA LEU A 119 -1.90 4.78 2.80
C LEU A 119 -1.73 6.14 2.13
N ILE A 120 -0.89 7.01 2.69
CA ILE A 120 -0.55 8.31 2.09
C ILE A 120 0.06 8.09 0.71
N ALA A 121 1.07 7.23 0.61
CA ALA A 121 1.77 7.03 -0.66
C ALA A 121 0.91 6.30 -1.71
N GLU A 122 0.10 5.33 -1.31
CA GLU A 122 -0.88 4.65 -2.19
C GLU A 122 -1.92 5.65 -2.71
N THR A 123 -2.42 6.55 -1.87
CA THR A 123 -3.39 7.58 -2.26
C THR A 123 -2.78 8.53 -3.29
N LEU A 124 -1.55 9.01 -3.04
CA LEU A 124 -0.83 9.87 -3.99
C LEU A 124 -0.58 9.16 -5.32
N LEU A 125 -0.21 7.88 -5.28
CA LEU A 125 0.03 7.07 -6.48
C LEU A 125 -1.26 6.83 -7.27
N ALA A 126 -2.37 6.51 -6.60
CA ALA A 126 -3.67 6.33 -7.21
C ALA A 126 -4.17 7.63 -7.88
N LEU A 127 -4.03 8.78 -7.22
CA LEU A 127 -4.34 10.09 -7.79
C LEU A 127 -3.46 10.43 -9.00
N ALA A 128 -2.16 10.12 -8.94
CA ALA A 128 -1.25 10.31 -10.06
C ALA A 128 -1.61 9.44 -11.28
N VAL A 129 -2.11 8.22 -11.07
CA VAL A 129 -2.60 7.35 -12.14
C VAL A 129 -3.91 7.87 -12.72
N LEU A 130 -4.89 8.21 -11.87
CA LEU A 130 -6.21 8.69 -12.31
C LEU A 130 -6.12 10.04 -13.05
N SER A 131 -5.30 10.98 -12.59
CA SER A 131 -5.09 12.27 -13.29
C SER A 131 -4.51 12.09 -14.69
N ARG A 132 -3.63 11.10 -14.90
CA ARG A 132 -3.11 10.74 -16.23
C ARG A 132 -4.15 10.08 -17.12
N VAL A 133 -5.09 9.33 -16.55
CA VAL A 133 -6.19 8.73 -17.29
C VAL A 133 -7.19 9.80 -17.74
N ASN A 134 -7.61 10.70 -16.85
CA ASN A 134 -8.59 11.75 -17.18
C ASN A 134 -8.09 12.72 -18.25
N ARG A 135 -6.79 13.05 -18.28
CA ARG A 135 -6.22 13.85 -19.38
C ARG A 135 -6.35 13.20 -20.76
N LYS A 136 -6.46 11.87 -20.85
CA LYS A 136 -6.72 11.20 -22.14
C LYS A 136 -8.15 11.40 -22.60
N THR A 137 -9.10 11.40 -21.66
CA THR A 137 -10.54 11.48 -21.98
C THR A 137 -10.94 12.86 -22.47
N GLU A 138 -10.25 13.92 -22.05
CA GLU A 138 -10.49 15.30 -22.54
C GLU A 138 -9.84 15.60 -23.91
N LEU A 139 -8.86 14.79 -24.34
CA LEU A 139 -8.13 14.97 -25.59
C LEU A 139 -8.55 13.99 -26.71
N ALA A 140 -9.47 13.08 -26.42
CA ALA A 140 -10.04 12.10 -27.34
C ALA A 140 -11.45 12.53 -27.76
#